data_AF-A0A7M7G405-F1
#
_entry.id   AF-A0A7M7G405-F1
#
_cell.length_a   1.000
_cell.length_b   1.000
_cell.length_c   1.000
_cell.angle_alpha   90.00
_cell.angle_beta   90.00
_cell.angle_gamma   90.00
#
_symmetry.space_group_name_H-M   'P 1'
#
loop_
_entity.id
_entity.type
_entity.pdbx_description
1 polymer ?
#
loop_
_entity_poly.entity_id
_entity_poly.type
_entity_poly.pdbx_seq_one_letter_code
_entity_poly.pdbx_strand_id
1 'polypeptide(L)'
;MRRGICNMIHKKCRNSVYPLSNVQRFSVPDDKVSWDVSFPQYSPVIYTSKVLQGKPWADPDIGDSSFTPKWNVLDDGGKINRISYVSQYSVDHDNSPLNPCGRTGIKGRGVLGRWGPNHAADPIVTKWKRRKDNSIEIEPATNKPILQFVGIQRRDSGEWAIPGGMVDPGEKVTTTLRREFMEEAMNSLEKNPDELKNAEKVITEFFQEGEEIYKGYVDDPRNTDNAWMETVAYNFHDETGEIVGNMNLQAGDDAKNVRWIDVSDSLVLYASHKDLVLKVAEKHKSYW
;
A
#
# COMPACT_ATOMS: atom_id res chain seq x y z
N MET A 1 13.01 -13.30 -23.70
CA MET A 1 11.93 -12.45 -23.17
C MET A 1 12.58 -11.45 -22.23
N ARG A 2 12.57 -10.15 -22.54
CA ARG A 2 13.15 -9.13 -21.63
C ARG A 2 12.24 -9.06 -20.41
N ARG A 3 12.78 -9.36 -19.21
CA ARG A 3 12.09 -9.19 -17.94
C ARG A 3 11.58 -7.75 -17.88
N GLY A 4 10.32 -7.53 -17.50
CA GLY A 4 9.87 -6.18 -17.14
C GLY A 4 10.61 -5.80 -15.86
N ILE A 5 11.70 -5.04 -15.99
CA ILE A 5 12.57 -4.73 -14.85
C ILE A 5 11.95 -3.54 -14.12
N CYS A 6 11.63 -3.77 -12.85
CA CYS A 6 11.42 -2.70 -11.90
C CYS A 6 12.74 -1.92 -11.76
N ASN A 7 12.78 -0.67 -12.25
CA ASN A 7 14.01 0.14 -12.35
C ASN A 7 14.50 0.71 -11.00
N MET A 8 13.87 0.36 -9.88
CA MET A 8 14.26 0.84 -8.54
C MET A 8 15.04 -0.24 -7.78
N ILE A 9 16.04 0.19 -7.03
CA ILE A 9 16.68 -0.66 -6.01
C ILE A 9 15.89 -0.47 -4.72
N HIS A 10 15.04 -1.44 -4.39
CA HIS A 10 14.25 -1.43 -3.17
C HIS A 10 15.15 -1.48 -1.92
N LYS A 11 14.77 -0.77 -0.85
CA LYS A 11 15.57 -0.61 0.37
C LYS A 11 14.78 -1.00 1.62
N LYS A 12 13.51 -0.59 1.72
CA LYS A 12 12.67 -0.85 2.91
C LYS A 12 12.47 -2.35 3.13
N CYS A 13 12.30 -3.11 2.04
CA CYS A 13 12.18 -4.57 2.09
C CYS A 13 13.48 -5.35 2.36
N ARG A 14 14.64 -4.67 2.42
CA ARG A 14 15.93 -5.30 2.77
C ARG A 14 16.37 -4.95 4.19
N ASN A 15 15.41 -4.60 5.05
CA ASN A 15 15.63 -4.37 6.47
C ASN A 15 16.17 -5.64 7.17
N SER A 16 16.95 -5.48 8.25
CA SER A 16 17.61 -6.64 8.88
C SER A 16 16.64 -7.68 9.43
N VAL A 17 15.56 -7.24 10.08
CA VAL A 17 14.58 -8.12 10.73
C VAL A 17 13.25 -8.04 10.01
N TYR A 18 12.70 -9.19 9.60
CA TYR A 18 11.39 -9.25 8.96
C TYR A 18 10.29 -8.80 9.93
N PRO A 19 9.32 -7.95 9.53
CA PRO A 19 8.28 -7.42 10.41
C PRO A 19 7.49 -8.48 11.18
N LEU A 20 7.07 -8.14 12.41
CA LEU A 20 6.27 -9.00 13.29
C LEU A 20 6.93 -10.37 13.58
N SER A 21 8.27 -10.42 13.51
CA SER A 21 9.04 -11.64 13.71
C SER A 21 10.45 -11.31 14.26
N ASN A 22 11.21 -12.35 14.59
CA ASN A 22 12.64 -12.25 14.91
C ASN A 22 13.53 -12.79 13.76
N VAL A 23 12.96 -12.98 12.56
CA VAL A 23 13.65 -13.60 11.43
C VAL A 23 14.59 -12.59 10.79
N GLN A 24 15.88 -12.95 10.71
CA GLN A 24 16.91 -12.14 10.07
C GLN A 24 16.95 -12.40 8.57
N ARG A 25 16.87 -11.34 7.77
CA ARG A 25 17.09 -11.45 6.32
C ARG A 25 18.57 -11.72 6.02
N PHE A 26 18.82 -12.45 4.95
CA PHE A 26 20.15 -12.51 4.36
C PHE A 26 20.53 -11.13 3.82
N SER A 27 21.74 -10.65 4.11
CA SER A 27 22.18 -9.34 3.64
C SER A 27 22.39 -9.35 2.12
N VAL A 28 21.69 -8.46 1.41
CA VAL A 28 21.81 -8.31 -0.05
C VAL A 28 22.40 -6.94 -0.35
N PRO A 29 23.66 -6.85 -0.80
CA PRO A 29 24.25 -5.60 -1.28
C PRO A 29 23.49 -5.02 -2.49
N ASP A 30 23.54 -3.70 -2.68
CA ASP A 30 22.80 -3.00 -3.75
C ASP A 30 23.14 -3.53 -5.15
N ASP A 31 24.41 -3.88 -5.41
CA ASP A 31 24.88 -4.44 -6.68
C ASP A 31 24.46 -5.92 -6.90
N LYS A 32 23.89 -6.57 -5.88
CA LYS A 32 23.42 -7.97 -5.90
C LYS A 32 21.90 -8.11 -5.85
N VAL A 33 21.16 -7.00 -5.81
CA VAL A 33 19.70 -7.01 -5.79
C VAL A 33 19.12 -7.65 -7.06
N SER A 34 19.59 -7.25 -8.25
CA SER A 34 19.06 -7.77 -9.51
C SER A 34 19.27 -9.29 -9.66
N TRP A 35 18.20 -10.00 -10.01
CA TRP A 35 18.24 -11.44 -10.33
C TRP A 35 19.18 -11.79 -11.49
N ASP A 36 19.49 -10.85 -12.37
CA ASP A 36 20.42 -11.04 -13.49
C ASP A 36 21.89 -11.03 -13.06
N VAL A 37 22.17 -10.53 -11.85
CA VAL A 37 23.52 -10.56 -11.28
C VAL A 37 23.74 -11.90 -10.58
N SER A 38 24.84 -12.57 -10.94
CA SER A 38 25.28 -13.80 -10.28
C SER A 38 25.61 -13.52 -8.81
N PHE A 39 25.01 -14.32 -7.94
CA PHE A 39 25.25 -14.30 -6.50
C PHE A 39 25.22 -15.73 -5.92
N PRO A 40 26.24 -16.56 -6.17
CA PRO A 40 26.21 -17.98 -5.79
C PRO A 40 26.10 -18.24 -4.28
N GLN A 41 26.54 -17.28 -3.46
CA GLN A 41 26.50 -17.35 -2.00
C GLN A 41 25.14 -16.94 -1.43
N TYR A 42 24.19 -16.53 -2.28
CA TYR A 42 22.87 -16.10 -1.85
C TYR A 42 22.11 -17.26 -1.21
N SER A 43 21.95 -17.19 0.11
CA SER A 43 21.27 -18.21 0.92
C SER A 43 20.19 -17.55 1.78
N PRO A 44 19.08 -17.11 1.18
CA PRO A 44 18.00 -16.46 1.93
C PRO A 44 17.36 -17.45 2.89
N VAL A 45 16.98 -16.95 4.07
CA VAL A 45 16.12 -17.71 4.99
C VAL A 45 14.77 -17.95 4.34
N ILE A 46 14.15 -19.11 4.58
CA ILE A 46 12.78 -19.39 4.15
C ILE A 46 11.84 -19.10 5.32
N TYR A 47 10.85 -18.24 5.10
CA TYR A 47 9.90 -17.85 6.13
C TYR A 47 8.52 -17.58 5.56
N THR A 48 7.52 -18.22 6.17
CA THR A 48 6.10 -17.95 5.99
C THR A 48 5.48 -17.98 7.39
N SER A 49 4.76 -16.92 7.74
CA SER A 49 4.19 -16.75 9.08
C SER A 49 3.05 -17.72 9.32
N LYS A 50 2.98 -18.26 10.54
CA LYS A 50 1.89 -19.16 10.96
C LYS A 50 0.52 -18.49 10.98
N VAL A 51 0.47 -17.15 11.02
CA VAL A 51 -0.79 -16.38 10.97
C VAL A 51 -1.59 -16.65 9.69
N LEU A 52 -0.92 -17.10 8.62
CA LEU A 52 -1.53 -17.42 7.33
C LEU A 52 -2.25 -18.77 7.32
N GLN A 53 -1.94 -19.67 8.26
CA GLN A 53 -2.46 -21.04 8.23
C GLN A 53 -3.99 -21.05 8.39
N GLY A 54 -4.67 -21.70 7.44
CA GLY A 54 -6.13 -21.85 7.44
C GLY A 54 -6.91 -20.56 7.15
N LYS A 55 -6.23 -19.48 6.74
CA LYS A 55 -6.90 -18.22 6.39
C LYS A 55 -7.44 -18.27 4.95
N PRO A 56 -8.71 -17.87 4.71
CA PRO A 56 -9.31 -17.92 3.37
C PRO A 56 -8.66 -16.95 2.38
N TRP A 57 -7.99 -15.91 2.89
CA TRP A 57 -7.27 -14.92 2.10
C TRP A 57 -5.80 -15.29 1.84
N ALA A 58 -5.30 -16.41 2.40
CA ALA A 58 -3.94 -16.88 2.18
C ALA A 58 -3.92 -18.07 1.23
N ASP A 59 -2.94 -18.10 0.34
CA ASP A 59 -2.70 -19.26 -0.52
C ASP A 59 -2.20 -20.46 0.31
N PRO A 60 -2.35 -21.70 -0.18
CA PRO A 60 -1.54 -22.81 0.31
C PRO A 60 -0.04 -22.63 -0.01
N ASP A 61 0.81 -23.48 0.55
CA ASP A 61 2.23 -23.50 0.19
C ASP A 61 2.45 -24.11 -1.19
N ILE A 62 3.52 -23.68 -1.87
CA ILE A 62 3.95 -24.28 -3.12
C ILE A 62 4.29 -25.76 -2.88
N GLY A 63 3.78 -26.63 -3.76
CA GLY A 63 3.90 -28.09 -3.64
C GLY A 63 2.72 -28.77 -2.96
N ASP A 64 1.77 -28.02 -2.38
CA ASP A 64 0.49 -28.59 -1.95
C ASP A 64 -0.29 -29.10 -3.17
N SER A 65 -0.72 -30.36 -3.12
CA SER A 65 -1.46 -31.01 -4.22
C SER A 65 -2.78 -30.32 -4.60
N SER A 66 -3.39 -29.58 -3.66
CA SER A 66 -4.61 -28.82 -3.89
C SER A 66 -4.35 -27.46 -4.52
N PHE A 67 -3.09 -27.03 -4.62
CA PHE A 67 -2.69 -25.70 -5.06
C PHE A 67 -2.02 -25.72 -6.43
N THR A 68 -2.76 -25.29 -7.45
CA THR A 68 -2.30 -25.21 -8.85
C THR A 68 -2.44 -23.78 -9.38
N PRO A 69 -1.64 -22.83 -8.86
CA PRO A 69 -1.78 -21.41 -9.18
C PRO A 69 -1.46 -21.14 -10.65
N LYS A 70 -2.24 -20.22 -11.26
CA LYS A 70 -1.97 -19.70 -12.60
C LYS A 70 -1.33 -18.32 -12.49
N TRP A 71 -0.02 -18.25 -12.65
CA TRP A 71 0.73 -17.00 -12.53
C TRP A 71 0.46 -16.03 -13.68
N ASN A 72 0.63 -14.72 -13.41
CA ASN A 72 0.46 -13.63 -14.38
C ASN A 72 -0.92 -13.56 -15.05
N VAL A 73 -1.97 -14.10 -14.41
CA VAL A 73 -3.36 -14.04 -14.90
C VAL A 73 -4.35 -13.75 -13.75
N LEU A 74 -5.61 -13.50 -14.10
CA LEU A 74 -6.72 -13.56 -13.15
C LEU A 74 -7.06 -15.04 -12.91
N ASP A 75 -6.72 -15.53 -11.73
CA ASP A 75 -6.86 -16.93 -11.32
C ASP A 75 -8.18 -17.16 -10.53
N ASP A 76 -8.51 -18.42 -10.25
CA ASP A 76 -9.72 -18.83 -9.50
C ASP A 76 -11.01 -18.18 -10.02
N GLY A 77 -11.26 -18.33 -11.33
CA GLY A 77 -12.46 -17.76 -11.97
C GLY A 77 -12.50 -16.22 -11.96
N GLY A 78 -11.34 -15.56 -11.78
CA GLY A 78 -11.23 -14.11 -11.75
C GLY A 78 -11.19 -13.49 -10.36
N LYS A 79 -11.26 -14.30 -9.30
CA LYS A 79 -11.30 -13.82 -7.91
C LYS A 79 -9.92 -13.45 -7.36
N ILE A 80 -8.87 -14.10 -7.84
CA ILE A 80 -7.49 -13.86 -7.38
C ILE A 80 -6.71 -13.21 -8.51
N ASN A 81 -6.41 -11.93 -8.36
CA ASN A 81 -5.53 -11.24 -9.31
C ASN A 81 -4.07 -11.62 -9.03
N ARG A 82 -3.46 -12.40 -9.93
CA ARG A 82 -2.02 -12.72 -9.89
C ARG A 82 -1.24 -11.92 -10.93
N ILE A 83 -1.83 -10.89 -11.55
CA ILE A 83 -1.17 -10.04 -12.53
C ILE A 83 -0.45 -8.91 -11.79
N SER A 84 0.85 -8.80 -11.98
CA SER A 84 1.59 -7.62 -11.51
C SER A 84 1.31 -6.42 -12.41
N TYR A 85 1.15 -5.25 -11.80
CA TYR A 85 0.99 -3.98 -12.49
C TYR A 85 2.28 -3.46 -13.14
N VAL A 86 3.44 -4.00 -12.75
CA VAL A 86 4.74 -3.52 -13.24
C VAL A 86 5.39 -4.44 -14.28
N SER A 87 5.05 -5.73 -14.29
CA SER A 87 5.69 -6.69 -15.21
C SER A 87 4.95 -8.01 -15.32
N GLN A 88 5.30 -8.82 -16.33
CA GLN A 88 5.15 -10.27 -16.23
C GLN A 88 6.34 -10.81 -15.43
N TYR A 89 6.08 -11.25 -14.19
CA TYR A 89 7.14 -11.74 -13.31
C TYR A 89 7.54 -13.17 -13.67
N SER A 90 8.81 -13.48 -13.40
CA SER A 90 9.36 -14.82 -13.58
C SER A 90 8.98 -15.73 -12.41
N VAL A 91 9.06 -17.04 -12.62
CA VAL A 91 8.96 -18.06 -11.57
C VAL A 91 10.27 -18.83 -11.47
N ASP A 92 10.59 -19.33 -10.29
CA ASP A 92 11.74 -20.20 -10.09
C ASP A 92 11.42 -21.67 -10.41
N HIS A 93 12.43 -22.52 -10.25
CA HIS A 93 12.33 -23.97 -10.50
C HIS A 93 11.30 -24.69 -9.62
N ASP A 94 10.96 -24.13 -8.47
CA ASP A 94 9.95 -24.67 -7.56
C ASP A 94 8.55 -24.16 -7.92
N ASN A 95 8.40 -23.39 -9.02
CA ASN A 95 7.16 -22.71 -9.41
C ASN A 95 6.75 -21.57 -8.45
N SER A 96 7.69 -20.99 -7.71
CA SER A 96 7.44 -19.81 -6.87
C SER A 96 7.67 -18.52 -7.68
N PRO A 97 6.80 -17.49 -7.57
CA PRO A 97 7.05 -16.19 -8.17
C PRO A 97 8.38 -15.58 -7.71
N LEU A 98 9.01 -14.78 -8.56
CA LEU A 98 10.21 -14.00 -8.24
C LEU A 98 9.88 -12.51 -8.25
N ASN A 99 10.22 -11.83 -7.16
CA ASN A 99 9.98 -10.40 -6.96
C ASN A 99 10.58 -9.59 -8.12
N PRO A 100 9.77 -8.77 -8.82
CA PRO A 100 10.21 -8.09 -10.04
C PRO A 100 11.30 -7.04 -9.78
N CYS A 101 11.46 -6.59 -8.52
CA CYS A 101 12.49 -5.62 -8.12
C CYS A 101 13.75 -6.27 -7.54
N GLY A 102 13.85 -7.61 -7.51
CA GLY A 102 15.07 -8.31 -7.13
C GLY A 102 15.02 -9.04 -5.79
N ARG A 103 16.21 -9.45 -5.34
CA ARG A 103 16.46 -10.19 -4.09
C ARG A 103 16.21 -9.33 -2.87
N THR A 104 15.50 -9.90 -1.91
CA THR A 104 15.15 -9.26 -0.63
C THR A 104 15.87 -9.88 0.57
N GLY A 105 16.54 -11.01 0.41
CA GLY A 105 17.21 -11.73 1.49
C GLY A 105 16.34 -12.75 2.22
N ILE A 106 15.10 -13.00 1.74
CA ILE A 106 14.17 -13.94 2.36
C ILE A 106 13.27 -14.59 1.29
N LYS A 107 13.07 -15.90 1.40
CA LYS A 107 12.14 -16.70 0.60
C LYS A 107 10.86 -17.01 1.38
N GLY A 108 9.85 -17.50 0.68
CA GLY A 108 8.51 -17.73 1.24
C GLY A 108 7.67 -16.47 1.16
N ARG A 109 6.56 -16.43 1.88
CA ARG A 109 5.61 -15.31 1.81
C ARG A 109 5.74 -14.30 2.94
N GLY A 110 6.48 -14.65 3.99
CA GLY A 110 6.48 -13.89 5.23
C GLY A 110 5.05 -13.76 5.78
N VAL A 111 4.54 -12.53 5.94
CA VAL A 111 3.16 -12.28 6.40
C VAL A 111 2.17 -12.00 5.27
N LEU A 112 2.58 -12.06 4.01
CA LEU A 112 1.68 -11.80 2.87
C LEU A 112 0.88 -13.05 2.51
N GLY A 113 -0.43 -12.90 2.30
CA GLY A 113 -1.32 -14.03 2.05
C GLY A 113 -1.04 -14.73 0.72
N ARG A 114 -0.75 -13.95 -0.33
CA ARG A 114 -0.59 -14.46 -1.70
C ARG A 114 0.87 -14.64 -2.08
N TRP A 115 1.13 -15.68 -2.87
CA TRP A 115 2.36 -15.76 -3.65
C TRP A 115 2.29 -14.76 -4.82
N GLY A 116 3.39 -14.05 -5.09
CA GLY A 116 3.45 -13.00 -6.10
C GLY A 116 2.91 -11.65 -5.60
N PRO A 117 2.19 -10.88 -6.43
CA PRO A 117 1.67 -9.58 -6.03
C PRO A 117 0.52 -9.71 -5.02
N ASN A 118 0.58 -8.87 -3.99
CA ASN A 118 -0.47 -8.68 -2.99
C ASN A 118 -1.00 -7.26 -3.18
N HIS A 119 -2.21 -7.17 -3.74
CA HIS A 119 -2.79 -5.89 -4.18
C HIS A 119 -3.46 -5.15 -3.02
N ALA A 120 -3.09 -3.89 -2.86
CA ALA A 120 -3.71 -2.91 -1.97
C ALA A 120 -4.32 -1.75 -2.78
N ALA A 121 -5.10 -0.92 -2.09
CA ALA A 121 -5.61 0.34 -2.61
C ALA A 121 -5.44 1.46 -1.57
N ASP A 122 -4.89 2.60 -2.01
CA ASP A 122 -4.53 3.72 -1.15
C ASP A 122 -5.35 4.99 -1.51
N PRO A 123 -6.38 5.34 -0.71
CA PRO A 123 -7.15 6.57 -0.90
C PRO A 123 -6.44 7.78 -0.26
N ILE A 124 -5.81 8.60 -1.09
CA ILE A 124 -5.15 9.83 -0.65
C ILE A 124 -6.18 10.97 -0.68
N VAL A 125 -6.95 11.08 0.41
CA VAL A 125 -7.92 12.16 0.59
C VAL A 125 -7.22 13.44 1.02
N THR A 126 -7.42 14.52 0.27
CA THR A 126 -6.71 15.79 0.46
C THR A 126 -7.62 16.99 0.49
N LYS A 127 -7.17 18.06 1.15
CA LYS A 127 -7.78 19.39 1.11
C LYS A 127 -6.70 20.47 1.22
N TRP A 128 -7.02 21.70 0.82
CA TRP A 128 -6.17 22.85 1.14
C TRP A 128 -6.21 23.16 2.64
N LYS A 129 -5.05 23.48 3.24
CA LYS A 129 -5.01 24.09 4.56
C LYS A 129 -5.60 25.49 4.46
N ARG A 130 -6.53 25.83 5.36
CA ARG A 130 -7.23 27.12 5.35
C ARG A 130 -7.00 27.90 6.64
N ARG A 131 -6.90 29.22 6.50
CA ARG A 131 -6.85 30.18 7.61
C ARG A 131 -8.26 30.40 8.18
N LYS A 132 -8.35 31.18 9.26
CA LYS A 132 -9.63 31.50 9.94
C LYS A 132 -10.63 32.24 9.04
N ASP A 133 -10.16 32.99 8.05
CA ASP A 133 -10.96 33.69 7.05
C ASP A 133 -11.32 32.82 5.84
N ASN A 134 -11.07 31.51 5.93
CA ASN A 134 -11.26 30.51 4.89
C ASN A 134 -10.33 30.67 3.66
N SER A 135 -9.37 31.58 3.67
CA SER A 135 -8.37 31.68 2.61
C SER A 135 -7.37 30.51 2.67
N ILE A 136 -6.85 30.09 1.51
CA ILE A 136 -5.83 29.03 1.43
C ILE A 136 -4.55 29.54 2.09
N GLU A 137 -3.98 28.74 3.00
CA GLU A 137 -2.71 29.05 3.64
C GLU A 137 -1.55 28.80 2.65
N ILE A 138 -0.71 29.81 2.48
CA ILE A 138 0.46 29.80 1.60
C ILE A 138 1.72 29.69 2.46
N GLU A 139 2.62 28.78 2.10
CA GLU A 139 3.96 28.68 2.69
C GLU A 139 4.83 29.86 2.22
N PRO A 140 5.26 30.77 3.11
CA PRO A 140 5.96 31.99 2.72
C PRO A 140 7.27 31.75 1.96
N ALA A 141 8.02 30.69 2.27
CA ALA A 141 9.32 30.44 1.65
C ALA A 141 9.22 30.04 0.17
N THR A 142 8.13 29.36 -0.21
CA THR A 142 7.94 28.83 -1.58
C THR A 142 6.85 29.54 -2.36
N ASN A 143 6.03 30.37 -1.69
CA ASN A 143 4.83 30.99 -2.24
C ASN A 143 3.87 29.97 -2.87
N LYS A 144 3.80 28.76 -2.28
CA LYS A 144 2.91 27.68 -2.71
C LYS A 144 1.86 27.37 -1.64
N PRO A 145 0.66 26.91 -2.03
CA PRO A 145 -0.38 26.54 -1.08
C PRO A 145 0.00 25.29 -0.28
N ILE A 146 -0.40 25.25 1.00
CA ILE A 146 -0.17 24.10 1.87
C ILE A 146 -1.32 23.11 1.68
N LEU A 147 -0.98 21.89 1.28
CA LEU A 147 -1.93 20.79 1.15
C LEU A 147 -1.97 19.98 2.46
N GLN A 148 -3.12 19.43 2.81
CA GLN A 148 -3.27 18.45 3.88
C GLN A 148 -3.80 17.14 3.31
N PHE A 149 -3.40 16.02 3.90
CA PHE A 149 -3.99 14.72 3.63
C PHE A 149 -4.48 14.05 4.91
N VAL A 150 -5.45 13.14 4.79
CA VAL A 150 -5.87 12.30 5.91
C VAL A 150 -4.84 11.21 6.13
N GLY A 151 -4.23 11.17 7.31
CA GLY A 151 -3.31 10.12 7.71
C GLY A 151 -3.80 9.39 8.96
N ILE A 152 -3.47 8.11 9.03
CA ILE A 152 -3.67 7.26 10.21
C ILE A 152 -2.34 6.86 10.83
N GLN A 153 -2.31 6.69 12.15
CA GLN A 153 -1.16 6.13 12.85
C GLN A 153 -1.42 4.65 13.08
N ARG A 154 -0.62 3.77 12.47
CA ARG A 154 -0.80 2.32 12.58
C ARG A 154 -0.58 1.85 14.01
N ARG A 155 -1.37 0.86 14.47
CA ARG A 155 -1.19 0.27 15.82
C ARG A 155 0.05 -0.59 15.95
N ASP A 156 0.46 -1.26 14.88
CA ASP A 156 1.55 -2.23 14.88
C ASP A 156 2.94 -1.58 14.93
N SER A 157 3.21 -0.56 14.11
CA SER A 157 4.50 0.12 14.05
C SER A 157 4.50 1.51 14.70
N GLY A 158 3.34 2.12 14.90
CA GLY A 158 3.22 3.50 15.36
C GLY A 158 3.57 4.55 14.28
N GLU A 159 3.83 4.13 13.04
CA GLU A 159 4.11 5.05 11.94
C GLU A 159 2.84 5.64 11.34
N TRP A 160 2.95 6.84 10.78
CA TRP A 160 1.87 7.47 10.01
C TRP A 160 1.81 6.90 8.59
N ALA A 161 0.60 6.68 8.08
CA ALA A 161 0.32 6.07 6.78
C ALA A 161 -0.92 6.71 6.13
N ILE A 162 -1.07 6.49 4.82
CA ILE A 162 -2.33 6.68 4.10
C ILE A 162 -3.30 5.59 4.60
N PRO A 163 -4.60 5.89 4.80
CA PRO A 163 -5.58 4.93 5.26
C PRO A 163 -6.02 3.98 4.14
N GLY A 164 -5.13 3.05 3.77
CA GLY A 164 -5.31 2.09 2.69
C GLY A 164 -5.14 0.66 3.18
N GLY A 165 -5.66 -0.27 2.38
CA GLY A 165 -5.67 -1.68 2.77
C GLY A 165 -5.79 -2.63 1.58
N MET A 166 -5.96 -3.90 1.89
CA MET A 166 -5.90 -4.99 0.91
C MET A 166 -7.16 -5.01 0.04
N VAL A 167 -6.98 -5.30 -1.25
CA VAL A 167 -8.12 -5.56 -2.14
C VAL A 167 -8.63 -6.97 -1.86
N ASP A 168 -9.90 -7.08 -1.49
CA ASP A 168 -10.52 -8.38 -1.21
C ASP A 168 -10.69 -9.21 -2.50
N PRO A 169 -10.72 -10.55 -2.41
CA PRO A 169 -10.94 -11.41 -3.58
C PRO A 169 -12.25 -11.07 -4.32
N GLY A 170 -12.12 -10.68 -5.59
CA GLY A 170 -13.25 -10.26 -6.43
C GLY A 170 -13.76 -8.83 -6.18
N GLU A 171 -13.17 -8.08 -5.25
CA GLU A 171 -13.51 -6.69 -4.99
C GLU A 171 -12.97 -5.77 -6.10
N LYS A 172 -13.71 -4.72 -6.43
CA LYS A 172 -13.22 -3.64 -7.30
C LYS A 172 -12.37 -2.68 -6.49
N VAL A 173 -11.25 -2.22 -7.04
CA VAL A 173 -10.35 -1.23 -6.42
C VAL A 173 -11.10 0.01 -5.90
N THR A 174 -12.08 0.53 -6.64
CA THR A 174 -12.89 1.69 -6.21
C THR A 174 -13.73 1.40 -4.97
N THR A 175 -14.21 0.16 -4.82
CA THR A 175 -14.92 -0.28 -3.60
C THR A 175 -13.94 -0.33 -2.42
N THR A 176 -12.74 -0.89 -2.62
CA THR A 176 -11.67 -0.96 -1.60
C THR A 176 -11.30 0.43 -1.11
N LEU A 177 -11.00 1.38 -2.01
CA LEU A 177 -10.61 2.75 -1.66
C LEU A 177 -11.61 3.42 -0.71
N ARG A 178 -12.91 3.28 -1.00
CA ARG A 178 -13.97 3.85 -0.16
C ARG A 178 -14.09 3.11 1.17
N ARG A 179 -14.09 1.77 1.13
CA ARG A 179 -14.23 0.92 2.32
C ARG A 179 -13.12 1.21 3.32
N GLU A 180 -11.85 1.14 2.89
CA GLU A 180 -10.69 1.38 3.73
C GLU A 180 -10.72 2.78 4.37
N PHE A 181 -11.06 3.81 3.59
CA PHE A 181 -11.19 5.16 4.16
C PHE A 181 -12.28 5.26 5.23
N MET A 182 -13.45 4.65 5.00
CA MET A 182 -14.54 4.66 5.96
C MET A 182 -14.19 3.87 7.24
N GLU A 183 -13.56 2.71 7.08
CA GLU A 183 -13.19 1.84 8.19
C GLU A 183 -12.08 2.48 9.04
N GLU A 184 -10.97 2.89 8.41
CA GLU A 184 -9.78 3.33 9.13
C GLU A 184 -9.83 4.80 9.59
N ALA A 185 -10.45 5.69 8.80
CA ALA A 185 -10.46 7.14 9.08
C ALA A 185 -11.78 7.67 9.62
N MET A 186 -12.88 6.91 9.53
CA MET A 186 -14.19 7.30 10.05
C MET A 186 -14.77 6.35 11.10
N ASN A 187 -14.08 5.26 11.43
CA ASN A 187 -14.53 4.23 12.38
C ASN A 187 -15.94 3.71 12.05
N SER A 188 -16.20 3.41 10.77
CA SER A 188 -17.54 3.02 10.32
C SER A 188 -18.00 1.66 10.86
N LEU A 189 -17.09 0.79 11.31
CA LEU A 189 -17.45 -0.53 11.83
C LEU A 189 -18.10 -0.47 13.22
N GLU A 190 -17.78 0.55 14.02
CA GLU A 190 -18.32 0.71 15.38
C GLU A 190 -19.50 1.69 15.46
N LYS A 191 -19.79 2.43 14.38
CA LYS A 191 -20.84 3.46 14.36
C LYS A 191 -22.22 2.88 14.03
N ASN A 192 -23.25 3.51 14.58
CA ASN A 192 -24.63 3.18 14.25
C ASN A 192 -24.91 3.50 12.76
N PRO A 193 -25.53 2.60 11.98
CA PRO A 193 -25.94 2.86 10.60
C PRO A 193 -26.67 4.19 10.37
N ASP A 194 -27.51 4.65 11.30
CA ASP A 194 -28.22 5.92 11.18
C ASP A 194 -27.28 7.14 11.26
N GLU A 195 -26.19 7.05 12.02
CA GLU A 195 -25.15 8.08 12.09
C GLU A 195 -24.30 8.13 10.82
N LEU A 196 -24.13 6.98 10.16
CA LEU A 196 -23.31 6.85 8.96
C LEU A 196 -24.05 7.21 7.69
N LYS A 197 -25.38 7.07 7.63
CA LYS A 197 -26.15 7.21 6.38
C LYS A 197 -25.86 8.49 5.59
N ASN A 198 -25.77 9.63 6.27
CA ASN A 198 -25.45 10.90 5.61
C ASN A 198 -23.98 10.97 5.18
N ALA A 199 -23.06 10.52 6.05
CA ALA A 199 -21.63 10.49 5.76
C ALA A 199 -21.30 9.54 4.60
N GLU A 200 -21.93 8.37 4.57
CA GLU A 200 -21.78 7.35 3.53
C GLU A 200 -22.24 7.87 2.16
N LYS A 201 -23.34 8.63 2.10
CA LYS A 201 -23.78 9.26 0.86
C LYS A 201 -22.76 10.27 0.35
N VAL A 202 -22.32 11.20 1.21
CA VAL A 202 -21.34 12.24 0.84
C VAL A 202 -20.00 11.60 0.43
N ILE A 203 -19.52 10.61 1.17
CA ILE A 203 -18.31 9.85 0.85
C ILE A 203 -18.47 9.09 -0.46
N THR A 204 -19.60 8.43 -0.69
CA THR A 204 -19.84 7.69 -1.93
C THR A 204 -19.84 8.62 -3.14
N GLU A 205 -20.41 9.81 -3.03
CA GLU A 205 -20.36 10.83 -4.09
C GLU A 205 -18.92 11.36 -4.27
N PHE A 206 -18.23 11.69 -3.19
CA PHE A 206 -16.85 12.19 -3.22
C PHE A 206 -15.86 11.20 -3.86
N PHE A 207 -16.04 9.90 -3.61
CA PHE A 207 -15.17 8.85 -4.15
C PHE A 207 -15.46 8.50 -5.63
N GLN A 208 -16.36 9.21 -6.31
CA GLN A 208 -16.59 9.04 -7.76
C GLN A 208 -15.54 9.77 -8.61
N GLU A 209 -15.01 10.89 -8.13
CA GLU A 209 -14.14 11.82 -8.89
C GLU A 209 -12.65 11.66 -8.53
N GLY A 210 -12.20 10.42 -8.29
CA GLY A 210 -10.81 10.13 -7.96
C GLY A 210 -9.91 10.06 -9.20
N GLU A 211 -8.65 10.48 -9.04
CA GLU A 211 -7.63 10.30 -10.09
C GLU A 211 -6.52 9.37 -9.63
N GLU A 212 -6.15 8.42 -10.48
CA GLU A 212 -5.03 7.50 -10.23
C GLU A 212 -3.70 8.27 -10.21
N ILE A 213 -2.97 8.17 -9.11
CA ILE A 213 -1.67 8.82 -8.89
C ILE A 213 -0.52 7.85 -9.11
N TYR A 214 -0.78 6.59 -8.76
CA TYR A 214 0.23 5.55 -8.83
C TYR A 214 -0.43 4.18 -8.97
N LYS A 215 0.22 3.31 -9.72
CA LYS A 215 -0.16 1.91 -9.85
C LYS A 215 1.09 1.08 -10.04
N GLY A 216 1.40 0.20 -9.10
CA GLY A 216 2.62 -0.59 -9.18
C GLY A 216 3.17 -1.10 -7.86
N TYR A 217 4.44 -1.47 -7.90
CA TYR A 217 5.22 -2.03 -6.80
C TYR A 217 5.47 -1.05 -5.65
N VAL A 218 5.22 -1.49 -4.42
CA VAL A 218 5.53 -0.71 -3.21
C VAL A 218 6.76 -1.32 -2.53
N ASP A 219 7.78 -0.53 -2.25
CA ASP A 219 8.91 -0.95 -1.41
C ASP A 219 8.45 -1.02 0.05
N ASP A 220 7.92 -2.19 0.41
CA ASP A 220 7.29 -2.48 1.70
C ASP A 220 8.16 -3.47 2.50
N PRO A 221 8.35 -3.25 3.82
CA PRO A 221 9.16 -4.12 4.66
C PRO A 221 8.65 -5.57 4.74
N ARG A 222 7.43 -5.86 4.30
CA ARG A 222 6.85 -7.21 4.21
C ARG A 222 7.25 -7.95 2.92
N ASN A 223 7.79 -7.27 1.91
CA ASN A 223 8.15 -7.93 0.66
C ASN A 223 9.23 -9.00 0.89
N THR A 224 9.14 -10.07 0.11
CA THR A 224 10.05 -11.21 0.08
C THR A 224 10.50 -11.46 -1.36
N ASP A 225 11.33 -12.48 -1.57
CA ASP A 225 11.69 -12.94 -2.92
C ASP A 225 10.47 -13.47 -3.68
N ASN A 226 9.41 -13.91 -2.99
CA ASN A 226 8.30 -14.65 -3.60
C ASN A 226 6.92 -14.01 -3.42
N ALA A 227 6.80 -12.95 -2.63
CA ALA A 227 5.57 -12.20 -2.40
C ALA A 227 5.89 -10.72 -2.16
N TRP A 228 5.13 -9.82 -2.77
CA TRP A 228 5.36 -8.37 -2.65
C TRP A 228 4.06 -7.58 -2.67
N MET A 229 4.11 -6.38 -2.12
CA MET A 229 3.03 -5.41 -2.16
C MET A 229 3.01 -4.69 -3.51
N GLU A 230 1.81 -4.57 -4.06
CA GLU A 230 1.50 -3.61 -5.12
C GLU A 230 0.28 -2.81 -4.71
N THR A 231 0.20 -1.55 -5.11
CA THR A 231 -0.94 -0.70 -4.79
C THR A 231 -1.47 0.02 -6.03
N VAL A 232 -2.72 0.42 -5.95
CA VAL A 232 -3.28 1.50 -6.75
C VAL A 232 -3.62 2.65 -5.81
N ALA A 233 -2.93 3.78 -5.97
CA ALA A 233 -3.17 4.97 -5.17
C ALA A 233 -3.99 5.98 -5.97
N TYR A 234 -5.08 6.44 -5.37
CA TYR A 234 -5.96 7.46 -5.95
C TYR A 234 -5.92 8.71 -5.08
N ASN A 235 -5.92 9.88 -5.70
CA ASN A 235 -6.15 11.12 -4.98
C ASN A 235 -7.60 11.58 -5.15
N PHE A 236 -8.23 11.87 -4.02
CA PHE A 236 -9.54 12.50 -3.94
C PHE A 236 -9.35 13.86 -3.27
N HIS A 237 -9.67 14.94 -3.97
CA HIS A 237 -9.36 16.30 -3.53
C HIS A 237 -10.63 17.09 -3.22
N ASP A 238 -10.69 17.64 -2.01
CA ASP A 238 -11.71 18.58 -1.57
C ASP A 238 -11.19 20.01 -1.74
N GLU A 239 -11.44 20.57 -2.93
CA GLU A 239 -10.99 21.91 -3.32
C GLU A 239 -11.57 22.99 -2.40
N THR A 240 -12.85 22.89 -2.04
CA THR A 240 -13.51 23.89 -1.18
C THR A 240 -13.20 23.66 0.30
N GLY A 241 -12.92 22.42 0.69
CA GLY A 241 -12.77 22.00 2.08
C GLY A 241 -14.12 21.77 2.79
N GLU A 242 -15.22 21.83 2.05
CA GLU A 242 -16.59 21.76 2.60
C GLU A 242 -17.18 20.34 2.56
N ILE A 243 -16.57 19.42 1.82
CA ILE A 243 -17.07 18.06 1.62
C ILE A 243 -16.55 17.14 2.73
N VAL A 244 -15.28 16.76 2.65
CA VAL A 244 -14.60 15.90 3.62
C VAL A 244 -13.82 16.72 4.64
N GLY A 245 -13.51 17.98 4.34
CA GLY A 245 -12.75 18.85 5.22
C GLY A 245 -13.41 19.15 6.57
N ASN A 246 -14.74 19.03 6.63
CA ASN A 246 -15.58 19.18 7.83
C ASN A 246 -15.96 17.86 8.50
N MET A 247 -15.47 16.72 8.01
CA MET A 247 -15.81 15.43 8.59
C MET A 247 -15.08 15.18 9.91
N ASN A 248 -15.81 14.58 10.86
CA ASN A 248 -15.24 14.10 12.12
C ASN A 248 -14.48 12.80 11.85
N LEU A 249 -13.15 12.92 11.71
CA LEU A 249 -12.26 11.79 11.61
C LEU A 249 -12.22 11.04 12.95
N GLN A 250 -12.32 9.72 12.90
CA GLN A 250 -12.20 8.84 14.05
C GLN A 250 -11.41 7.61 13.63
N ALA A 251 -10.35 7.30 14.39
CA ALA A 251 -9.50 6.17 14.08
C ALA A 251 -10.31 4.87 14.24
N GLY A 252 -10.27 4.02 13.21
CA GLY A 252 -10.86 2.69 13.25
C GLY A 252 -10.03 1.68 14.06
N ASP A 253 -10.44 0.42 14.00
CA ASP A 253 -9.86 -0.67 14.80
C ASP A 253 -8.36 -0.86 14.57
N ASP A 254 -7.86 -0.67 13.35
CA ASP A 254 -6.45 -0.86 13.00
C ASP A 254 -5.59 0.41 13.16
N ALA A 255 -6.23 1.56 13.38
CA ALA A 255 -5.59 2.85 13.57
C ALA A 255 -5.57 3.27 15.05
N LYS A 256 -4.43 3.74 15.54
CA LYS A 256 -4.30 4.32 16.88
C LYS A 256 -4.81 5.77 16.92
N ASN A 257 -4.52 6.52 15.86
CA ASN A 257 -4.88 7.94 15.71
C ASN A 257 -5.21 8.22 14.25
N VAL A 258 -5.99 9.27 14.00
CA VAL A 258 -6.28 9.79 12.66
C VAL A 258 -6.24 11.32 12.70
N ARG A 259 -5.71 11.97 11.66
CA ARG A 259 -5.76 13.43 11.53
C ARG A 259 -5.50 13.90 10.10
N TRP A 260 -5.82 15.16 9.86
CA TRP A 260 -5.23 15.93 8.76
C TRP A 260 -3.75 16.20 9.05
N ILE A 261 -2.88 15.90 8.10
CA ILE A 261 -1.43 16.10 8.17
C ILE A 261 -1.02 17.06 7.07
N ASP A 262 -0.29 18.12 7.43
CA ASP A 262 0.31 19.05 6.49
C ASP A 262 1.35 18.32 5.63
N VAL A 263 1.21 18.44 4.31
CA VAL A 263 2.14 17.88 3.33
C VAL A 263 3.44 18.68 3.35
N SER A 264 4.56 17.98 3.55
CA SER A 264 5.91 18.56 3.51
C SER A 264 6.98 17.49 3.26
N ASP A 265 8.15 17.93 2.83
CA ASP A 265 9.36 17.12 2.65
C ASP A 265 9.88 16.48 3.94
N SER A 266 9.51 17.03 5.10
CA SER A 266 9.90 16.52 6.42
C SER A 266 9.11 15.29 6.85
N LEU A 267 8.04 14.93 6.13
CA LEU A 267 7.19 13.80 6.48
C LEU A 267 7.97 12.49 6.53
N VAL A 268 7.66 11.70 7.57
CA VAL A 268 8.11 10.32 7.76
C VAL A 268 6.86 9.45 7.76
N LEU A 269 6.70 8.66 6.70
CA LEU A 269 5.55 7.78 6.51
C LEU A 269 6.01 6.33 6.31
N TYR A 270 5.12 5.40 6.68
CA TYR A 270 5.24 3.96 6.44
C TYR A 270 5.56 3.68 4.95
N ALA A 271 6.25 2.56 4.66
CA ALA A 271 6.53 1.97 3.33
C ALA A 271 6.24 2.88 2.11
N SER A 272 7.17 3.46 1.35
CA SER A 272 6.89 4.37 0.20
C SER A 272 5.71 5.39 0.21
N HIS A 273 4.92 5.59 1.27
CA HIS A 273 3.75 6.48 1.25
C HIS A 273 4.15 7.94 1.05
N LYS A 274 5.35 8.33 1.50
CA LYS A 274 5.94 9.63 1.21
C LYS A 274 6.06 9.90 -0.28
N ASP A 275 6.44 8.90 -1.08
CA ASP A 275 6.58 9.03 -2.53
C ASP A 275 5.21 9.21 -3.20
N LEU A 276 4.17 8.58 -2.65
CA LEU A 276 2.79 8.75 -3.10
C LEU A 276 2.27 10.16 -2.78
N VAL A 277 2.49 10.65 -1.56
CA VAL A 277 2.10 12.01 -1.15
C VAL A 277 2.88 13.07 -1.93
N LEU A 278 4.17 12.84 -2.25
CA LEU A 278 4.93 13.72 -3.12
C LEU A 278 4.28 13.87 -4.50
N LYS A 279 3.88 12.76 -5.13
CA LYS A 279 3.17 12.81 -6.43
C LYS A 279 1.88 13.63 -6.37
N VAL A 280 1.15 13.55 -5.25
CA VAL A 280 -0.04 14.35 -5.03
C VAL A 280 0.31 15.83 -4.84
N ALA A 281 1.36 16.15 -4.09
CA ALA A 281 1.86 17.51 -3.91
C ALA A 281 2.28 18.15 -5.25
N GLU A 282 3.02 17.40 -6.07
CA GLU A 282 3.44 17.82 -7.42
C GLU A 282 2.24 18.10 -8.34
N LYS A 283 1.26 17.19 -8.33
CA LYS A 283 0.02 17.35 -9.10
C LYS A 283 -0.72 18.62 -8.74
N HIS A 284 -0.90 18.88 -7.45
CA HIS A 284 -1.60 20.07 -6.95
C HIS A 284 -0.74 21.33 -6.94
N LYS A 285 0.54 21.22 -7.30
CA LYS A 285 1.54 22.30 -7.23
C LYS A 285 1.62 22.91 -5.82
N SER A 286 1.44 22.09 -4.79
CA SER A 286 1.51 22.52 -3.40
C SER A 286 2.95 22.72 -2.92
N TYR A 287 3.08 23.28 -1.73
CA TYR A 287 4.31 23.20 -0.95
C TYR A 287 4.73 21.73 -0.78
N TRP A 288 6.03 21.51 -0.82
CA TRP A 288 6.73 20.27 -0.48
C TRP A 288 8.00 20.68 0.27
#